data_AF-A0A101JZX4-F1
#
_entry.id   AF-A0A101JZX4-F1
#
_cell.length_a   1.000
_cell.length_b   1.000
_cell.length_c   1.000
_cell.angle_alpha   90.00
_cell.angle_beta   90.00
_cell.angle_gamma   90.00
#
_symmetry.space_group_name_H-M   'P 1'
#
loop_
_entity.id
_entity.type
_entity.pdbx_description
1 polymer ?
#
loop_
_entity_poly.entity_id
_entity_poly.type
_entity_poly.pdbx_seq_one_letter_code
_entity_poly.pdbx_strand_id
1 'polypeptide(L)'
;MRVIVGLSGASGAAIGLRVLERLAASGRVETHLVVSRAAERTLAAEVGPDALARALARANVHHDHCDIGASIASGSFPVAGMIVAPCSMHTLCAIAYGQLGNLLVRAADVQLKERRRLVLIARESPLHLGHLRAMAQVTEYGAIVAPPVPAFYLRPPDIAAIIDQIALRAIGLLGLGLDQIAPLAWQGEMPATAGE
;
A
#
# COMPACT_ATOMS: atom_id res chain seq x y z
N MET A 1 7.12 15.90 -1.67
CA MET A 1 7.01 14.89 -2.74
C MET A 1 5.60 14.34 -2.77
N ARG A 2 5.14 13.74 -3.88
CA ARG A 2 3.77 13.19 -3.98
C ARG A 2 3.76 11.67 -3.96
N VAL A 3 2.82 11.07 -3.25
CA VAL A 3 2.62 9.62 -3.20
C VAL A 3 1.14 9.30 -3.40
N ILE A 4 0.85 8.31 -4.23
CA ILE A 4 -0.51 7.79 -4.40
C ILE A 4 -0.72 6.67 -3.39
N VAL A 5 -1.86 6.71 -2.69
CA VAL A 5 -2.32 5.62 -1.83
C VAL A 5 -3.66 5.12 -2.34
N GLY A 6 -3.68 3.89 -2.83
CA GLY A 6 -4.89 3.19 -3.23
C GLY A 6 -5.37 2.26 -2.11
N LEU A 7 -6.67 2.29 -1.78
CA LEU A 7 -7.31 1.23 -0.99
C LEU A 7 -8.22 0.41 -1.90
N SER A 8 -8.04 -0.91 -1.89
CA SER A 8 -8.91 -1.85 -2.60
C SER A 8 -9.59 -2.82 -1.64
N GLY A 9 -10.61 -3.53 -2.12
CA GLY A 9 -11.48 -4.39 -1.31
C GLY A 9 -10.88 -5.74 -0.94
N ALA A 10 -9.78 -5.75 -0.20
CA ALA A 10 -9.28 -6.92 0.51
C ALA A 10 -9.25 -6.65 2.01
N SER A 11 -9.26 -7.70 2.82
CA SER A 11 -9.13 -7.58 4.27
C SER A 11 -7.76 -7.01 4.66
N GLY A 12 -7.69 -6.31 5.79
CA GLY A 12 -6.53 -5.56 6.24
C GLY A 12 -6.62 -4.06 5.98
N ALA A 13 -7.83 -3.49 5.96
CA ALA A 13 -8.07 -2.07 5.64
C ALA A 13 -7.32 -1.11 6.57
N ALA A 14 -7.08 -1.52 7.82
CA ALA A 14 -6.28 -0.78 8.79
C ALA A 14 -4.83 -0.51 8.32
N ILE A 15 -4.26 -1.36 7.45
CA ILE A 15 -2.90 -1.17 6.90
C ILE A 15 -2.87 0.05 5.98
N GLY A 16 -3.85 0.18 5.09
CA GLY A 16 -3.96 1.34 4.19
C GLY A 16 -4.15 2.65 4.94
N LEU A 17 -5.04 2.63 5.94
CA LEU A 17 -5.23 3.78 6.82
C LEU A 17 -3.95 4.14 7.57
N ARG A 18 -3.20 3.15 8.06
CA ARG A 18 -1.95 3.40 8.76
C ARG A 18 -0.87 3.96 7.84
N VAL A 19 -0.79 3.52 6.59
CA VAL A 19 0.09 4.12 5.58
C VAL A 19 -0.22 5.62 5.41
N LEU A 20 -1.50 5.99 5.26
CA LEU A 20 -1.90 7.40 5.18
C LEU A 20 -1.50 8.19 6.42
N GLU A 21 -1.78 7.67 7.61
CA GLU A 21 -1.44 8.33 8.88
C GLU A 21 0.08 8.57 9.01
N ARG A 22 0.91 7.60 8.61
CA ARG A 22 2.38 7.71 8.65
C ARG A 22 2.92 8.69 7.61
N LEU A 23 2.41 8.64 6.38
CA LEU A 23 2.80 9.60 5.34
C LEU A 23 2.39 11.03 5.72
N ALA A 24 1.19 11.22 6.27
CA ALA A 24 0.72 12.52 6.74
C ALA A 24 1.58 13.06 7.89
N ALA A 25 1.92 12.20 8.87
CA ALA A 25 2.79 12.57 9.99
C ALA A 25 4.21 12.98 9.57
N SER A 26 4.65 12.62 8.36
CA SER A 26 5.95 13.03 7.83
C SER A 26 6.08 14.54 7.63
N GLY A 27 4.97 15.24 7.36
CA GLY A 27 4.96 16.63 6.92
C GLY A 27 5.63 16.91 5.56
N ARG A 28 6.14 15.89 4.86
CA ARG A 28 6.95 16.02 3.62
C ARG A 28 6.30 15.40 2.38
N VAL A 29 5.21 14.65 2.58
CA VAL A 29 4.51 13.91 1.54
C VAL A 29 3.10 14.47 1.35
N GLU A 30 2.81 14.88 0.11
CA GLU A 30 1.46 15.18 -0.36
C GLU A 30 0.83 13.87 -0.87
N THR A 31 -0.24 13.44 -0.23
CA THR A 31 -0.89 12.15 -0.50
C THR A 31 -2.10 12.30 -1.43
N HIS A 32 -2.13 11.46 -2.48
CA HIS A 32 -3.26 11.35 -3.41
C HIS A 32 -3.97 10.02 -3.15
N LEU A 33 -5.19 10.09 -2.61
CA LEU A 33 -5.97 8.95 -2.19
C LEU A 33 -6.96 8.53 -3.29
N VAL A 34 -7.04 7.23 -3.54
CA VAL A 34 -8.12 6.59 -4.31
C VAL A 34 -8.66 5.42 -3.50
N VAL A 35 -9.97 5.38 -3.27
CA VAL A 35 -10.63 4.31 -2.51
C VAL A 35 -11.63 3.63 -3.42
N SER A 36 -11.53 2.30 -3.59
CA SER A 36 -12.55 1.58 -4.34
C SER A 36 -13.81 1.38 -3.49
N ARG A 37 -14.97 1.25 -4.13
CA ARG A 37 -16.24 0.97 -3.44
C ARG A 37 -16.20 -0.28 -2.56
N ALA A 38 -15.41 -1.28 -2.96
CA ALA A 38 -15.21 -2.49 -2.15
C ALA A 38 -14.36 -2.19 -0.90
N ALA A 39 -13.36 -1.30 -1.01
CA ALA A 39 -12.55 -0.87 0.12
C ALA A 39 -13.34 -0.05 1.14
N GLU A 40 -14.28 0.79 0.72
CA GLU A 40 -15.19 1.52 1.63
C GLU A 40 -15.95 0.55 2.55
N ARG A 41 -16.49 -0.53 1.97
CA ARG A 41 -17.18 -1.58 2.72
C ARG A 41 -16.24 -2.29 3.71
N THR A 42 -15.03 -2.63 3.29
CA THR A 42 -14.06 -3.29 4.16
C THR A 42 -13.58 -2.38 5.28
N LEU A 43 -13.34 -1.09 5.01
CA LEU A 43 -13.01 -0.09 6.03
C LEU A 43 -14.10 -0.02 7.11
N ALA A 44 -15.37 0.09 6.68
CA ALA A 44 -16.50 0.14 7.61
C ALA A 44 -16.61 -1.14 8.45
N ALA A 45 -16.41 -2.31 7.83
CA ALA A 45 -16.55 -3.60 8.50
C ALA A 45 -15.39 -3.94 9.46
N GLU A 46 -14.16 -3.58 9.12
CA GLU A 46 -12.96 -3.99 9.88
C GLU A 46 -12.46 -2.92 10.86
N VAL A 47 -12.62 -1.64 10.53
CA VAL A 47 -12.07 -0.52 11.31
C VAL A 47 -13.17 0.30 11.98
N GLY A 48 -14.35 0.37 11.36
CA GLY A 48 -15.53 1.05 11.89
C GLY A 48 -16.12 2.09 10.92
N PRO A 49 -17.33 2.60 11.21
CA PRO A 49 -18.10 3.44 10.28
C PRO A 49 -17.37 4.74 9.89
N ASP A 50 -16.56 5.31 10.79
CA ASP A 50 -15.83 6.55 10.55
C ASP A 50 -14.49 6.35 9.82
N ALA A 51 -14.13 5.11 9.49
CA ALA A 51 -12.81 4.80 8.93
C ALA A 51 -12.57 5.47 7.57
N LEU A 52 -13.60 5.57 6.72
CA LEU A 52 -13.50 6.30 5.45
C LEU A 52 -13.27 7.79 5.68
N ALA A 53 -14.04 8.41 6.57
CA ALA A 53 -13.87 9.83 6.90
C ALA A 53 -12.46 10.11 7.46
N ARG A 54 -11.94 9.22 8.31
CA ARG A 54 -10.55 9.28 8.79
C ARG A 54 -9.54 9.20 7.64
N ALA A 55 -9.71 8.28 6.70
CA ALA A 55 -8.82 8.16 5.55
C ALA A 55 -8.82 9.45 4.69
N LEU A 56 -10.01 9.98 4.38
CA LEU A 56 -10.17 11.22 3.62
C LEU A 56 -9.54 12.42 4.33
N ALA A 57 -9.72 12.54 5.64
CA ALA A 57 -9.15 13.64 6.43
C ALA A 57 -7.61 13.58 6.55
N ARG A 58 -7.00 12.41 6.34
CA ARG A 58 -5.53 12.24 6.34
C ARG A 58 -4.90 12.42 4.97
N ALA A 59 -5.68 12.36 3.90
CA ALA A 59 -5.21 12.59 2.54
C ALA A 59 -5.17 14.08 2.20
N ASN A 60 -4.20 14.51 1.39
CA ASN A 60 -4.17 15.88 0.89
C ASN A 60 -5.15 16.09 -0.27
N VAL A 61 -5.29 15.06 -1.13
CA VAL A 61 -6.22 15.04 -2.26
C VAL A 61 -6.90 13.68 -2.28
N HIS A 62 -8.22 13.65 -2.47
CA HIS A 62 -8.96 12.42 -2.77
C HIS A 62 -9.50 12.50 -4.20
N HIS A 63 -9.39 11.41 -4.94
CA HIS A 63 -9.90 11.30 -6.30
C HIS A 63 -11.02 10.27 -6.33
N ASP A 64 -12.06 10.53 -7.11
CA ASP A 64 -13.11 9.54 -7.36
C ASP A 64 -12.49 8.33 -8.09
N HIS A 65 -12.82 7.12 -7.62
CA HIS A 65 -12.39 5.87 -8.24
C HIS A 65 -12.77 5.76 -9.72
N CYS A 66 -13.87 6.38 -10.13
CA CYS A 66 -14.37 6.38 -11.50
C CYS A 66 -13.79 7.53 -12.36
N ASP A 67 -13.10 8.51 -11.78
CA ASP A 67 -12.54 9.64 -12.51
C ASP A 67 -11.21 9.29 -13.18
N ILE A 68 -11.28 8.61 -14.33
CA ILE A 68 -10.11 8.29 -15.16
C ILE A 68 -9.45 9.53 -15.80
N GLY A 69 -10.02 10.74 -15.63
CA GLY A 69 -9.47 12.02 -16.08
C GLY A 69 -8.64 12.75 -15.03
N ALA A 70 -8.59 12.23 -13.79
CA ALA A 70 -7.85 12.83 -12.68
C ALA A 70 -6.34 12.97 -12.97
N SER A 71 -5.68 13.88 -12.25
CA SER A 71 -4.25 14.20 -12.47
C SER A 71 -3.35 12.97 -12.41
N ILE A 72 -3.62 12.04 -11.49
CA ILE A 72 -2.84 10.83 -11.28
C ILE A 72 -3.02 9.77 -12.38
N ALA A 73 -3.95 9.97 -13.32
CA ALA A 73 -4.11 9.15 -14.51
C ALA A 73 -3.11 9.50 -15.64
N SER A 74 -2.29 10.54 -15.44
CA SER A 74 -1.25 10.97 -16.39
C SER A 74 0.16 10.73 -15.86
N GLY A 75 1.05 10.28 -16.76
CA GLY A 75 2.48 10.16 -16.46
C GLY A 75 3.20 11.51 -16.34
N SER A 76 2.68 12.57 -16.98
CA SER A 76 3.26 13.91 -16.85
C SER A 76 3.06 14.52 -15.46
N PHE A 77 2.13 13.99 -14.66
CA PHE A 77 1.95 14.40 -13.28
C PHE A 77 3.07 13.79 -12.41
N PRO A 78 3.86 14.61 -11.70
CA PRO A 78 5.03 14.12 -10.98
C PRO A 78 4.63 13.49 -9.64
N VAL A 79 4.80 12.17 -9.54
CA VAL A 79 4.59 11.36 -8.33
C VAL A 79 5.82 10.49 -8.09
N ALA A 80 6.19 10.32 -6.82
CA ALA A 80 7.36 9.53 -6.41
C ALA A 80 7.07 8.01 -6.44
N GLY A 81 5.80 7.63 -6.36
CA GLY A 81 5.35 6.24 -6.45
C GLY A 81 3.94 6.05 -5.91
N MET A 82 3.54 4.79 -5.84
CA MET A 82 2.19 4.39 -5.41
C MET A 82 2.24 3.18 -4.48
N ILE A 83 1.39 3.19 -3.46
CA ILE A 83 1.10 2.03 -2.60
C ILE A 83 -0.37 1.66 -2.79
N VAL A 84 -0.68 0.37 -3.00
CA VAL A 84 -2.04 -0.16 -2.88
C VAL A 84 -2.12 -1.03 -1.63
N ALA A 85 -2.83 -0.55 -0.60
CA ALA A 85 -2.90 -1.19 0.71
C ALA A 85 -4.32 -1.13 1.30
N PRO A 86 -4.97 -2.28 1.52
CA PRO A 86 -4.65 -3.59 0.96
C PRO A 86 -4.88 -3.63 -0.57
N CYS A 87 -4.21 -4.55 -1.25
CA CYS A 87 -4.38 -4.87 -2.66
C CYS A 87 -5.13 -6.21 -2.79
N SER A 88 -6.36 -6.16 -3.31
CA SER A 88 -7.18 -7.35 -3.58
C SER A 88 -6.67 -8.08 -4.81
N MET A 89 -6.97 -9.38 -4.91
CA MET A 89 -6.60 -10.15 -6.10
C MET A 89 -7.30 -9.63 -7.35
N HIS A 90 -8.51 -9.09 -7.23
CA HIS A 90 -9.19 -8.41 -8.34
C HIS A 90 -8.37 -7.21 -8.85
N THR A 91 -7.96 -6.31 -7.96
CA THR A 91 -7.13 -5.14 -8.32
C THR A 91 -5.76 -5.56 -8.86
N LEU A 92 -5.12 -6.55 -8.23
CA LEU A 92 -3.82 -7.05 -8.65
C LEU A 92 -3.89 -7.66 -10.06
N CYS A 93 -4.88 -8.51 -10.34
CA CYS A 93 -5.12 -9.07 -11.66
C CYS A 93 -5.44 -7.98 -12.69
N ALA A 94 -6.23 -6.97 -12.33
CA ALA A 94 -6.53 -5.86 -13.22
C ALA A 94 -5.27 -5.08 -13.60
N ILE A 95 -4.34 -4.87 -12.66
CA ILE A 95 -3.02 -4.27 -12.94
C ILE A 95 -2.17 -5.20 -13.81
N ALA A 96 -2.10 -6.50 -13.49
CA ALA A 96 -1.33 -7.50 -14.23
C ALA A 96 -1.72 -7.59 -15.71
N TYR A 97 -2.99 -7.41 -16.02
CA TYR A 97 -3.55 -7.60 -17.36
C TYR A 97 -4.05 -6.30 -18.00
N GLY A 98 -3.68 -5.13 -17.48
CA GLY A 98 -3.97 -3.84 -18.10
C GLY A 98 -5.47 -3.50 -18.19
N GLN A 99 -6.27 -3.90 -17.21
CA GLN A 99 -7.71 -3.60 -17.17
C GLN A 99 -7.97 -2.21 -16.57
N LEU A 100 -7.68 -1.16 -17.35
CA LEU A 100 -7.61 0.23 -16.88
C LEU A 100 -8.98 0.93 -16.69
N GLY A 101 -10.02 0.18 -16.34
CA GLY A 101 -11.41 0.67 -16.27
C GLY A 101 -11.73 1.57 -15.07
N ASN A 102 -10.77 1.83 -14.19
CA ASN A 102 -10.92 2.73 -13.04
C ASN A 102 -9.61 3.45 -12.73
N LEU A 103 -9.69 4.54 -11.95
CA LEU A 103 -8.56 5.39 -11.64
C LEU A 103 -7.47 4.67 -10.83
N LEU A 104 -7.83 3.78 -9.91
CA LEU A 104 -6.84 3.07 -9.08
C LEU A 104 -5.92 2.21 -9.96
N VAL A 105 -6.50 1.41 -10.87
CA VAL A 105 -5.73 0.56 -11.78
C VAL A 105 -4.99 1.41 -12.82
N ARG A 106 -5.63 2.46 -13.35
CA ARG A 106 -5.00 3.39 -14.29
C ARG A 106 -3.78 4.09 -13.68
N ALA A 107 -3.87 4.58 -12.45
CA ALA A 107 -2.77 5.22 -11.75
C ALA A 107 -1.62 4.24 -11.46
N ALA A 108 -1.92 2.97 -11.17
CA ALA A 108 -0.91 1.92 -11.02
C ALA A 108 -0.18 1.61 -12.34
N ASP A 109 -0.92 1.49 -13.45
CA ASP A 109 -0.35 1.33 -14.79
C ASP A 109 0.56 2.50 -15.19
N VAL A 110 0.17 3.72 -14.82
CA VAL A 110 1.04 4.91 -14.98
C VAL A 110 2.35 4.75 -14.24
N GLN A 111 2.37 4.17 -13.03
CA GLN A 111 3.63 3.97 -12.31
C GLN A 111 4.54 2.98 -13.04
N LEU A 112 3.96 1.89 -13.57
CA LEU A 112 4.71 0.88 -14.31
C LEU A 112 5.33 1.45 -15.59
N LYS A 113 4.54 2.15 -16.42
CA LYS A 113 5.04 2.70 -17.69
C LYS A 113 6.06 3.81 -17.50
N GLU A 114 5.94 4.60 -16.43
CA GLU A 114 6.88 5.68 -16.07
C GLU A 114 8.08 5.16 -15.26
N ARG A 115 8.21 3.85 -15.04
CA ARG A 115 9.28 3.21 -14.26
C ARG A 115 9.39 3.75 -12.82
N ARG A 116 8.25 4.08 -12.21
CA ARG A 116 8.13 4.54 -10.82
C ARG A 116 7.83 3.35 -9.90
N ARG A 117 8.10 3.52 -8.61
CA ARG A 117 7.83 2.47 -7.61
C ARG A 117 6.33 2.27 -7.44
N LEU A 118 5.89 1.02 -7.58
CA LEU A 118 4.54 0.56 -7.26
C LEU A 118 4.64 -0.56 -6.23
N VAL A 119 4.05 -0.39 -5.06
CA VAL A 119 4.02 -1.39 -3.98
C VAL A 119 2.60 -1.90 -3.80
N LEU A 120 2.42 -3.22 -3.85
CA LEU A 120 1.13 -3.89 -3.77
C LEU A 120 1.07 -4.76 -2.53
N ILE A 121 0.25 -4.37 -1.54
CA ILE A 121 0.03 -5.17 -0.32
C ILE A 121 -1.01 -6.25 -0.61
N ALA A 122 -0.59 -7.25 -1.39
CA ALA A 122 -1.42 -8.36 -1.84
C ALA A 122 -1.90 -9.21 -0.66
N ARG A 123 -3.21 -9.21 -0.38
CA ARG A 123 -3.79 -9.98 0.73
C ARG A 123 -4.79 -10.99 0.20
N GLU A 124 -4.42 -12.26 0.24
CA GLU A 124 -5.29 -13.41 0.00
C GLU A 124 -4.68 -14.70 0.58
N SER A 125 -5.51 -15.65 1.01
CA SER A 125 -5.08 -17.00 1.38
C SER A 125 -6.27 -17.98 1.43
N PRO A 126 -6.16 -19.19 0.86
CA PRO A 126 -5.05 -19.70 0.06
C PRO A 126 -4.97 -19.05 -1.33
N LEU A 127 -3.82 -19.20 -1.99
CA LEU A 127 -3.61 -18.72 -3.35
C LEU A 127 -3.82 -19.84 -4.36
N HIS A 128 -4.61 -19.58 -5.40
CA HIS A 128 -4.66 -20.44 -6.58
C HIS A 128 -3.65 -19.98 -7.64
N LEU A 129 -3.39 -20.81 -8.66
CA LEU A 129 -2.40 -20.52 -9.71
C LEU A 129 -2.61 -19.19 -10.45
N GLY A 130 -3.86 -18.77 -10.65
CA GLY A 130 -4.18 -17.47 -11.24
C GLY A 130 -3.61 -16.28 -10.45
N HIS A 131 -3.74 -16.29 -9.11
CA HIS A 131 -3.15 -15.26 -8.25
C HIS A 131 -1.63 -15.25 -8.36
N LEU A 132 -1.00 -16.43 -8.31
CA LEU A 132 0.46 -16.56 -8.42
C LEU A 132 0.98 -16.03 -9.77
N ARG A 133 0.31 -16.35 -10.89
CA ARG A 133 0.66 -15.84 -12.22
C ARG A 133 0.51 -14.33 -12.32
N ALA A 134 -0.56 -13.77 -11.78
CA ALA A 134 -0.76 -12.32 -11.77
C ALA A 134 0.30 -11.61 -10.90
N MET A 135 0.64 -12.17 -9.75
CA MET A 135 1.71 -11.65 -8.88
C MET A 135 3.09 -11.71 -9.56
N ALA A 136 3.39 -12.80 -10.27
CA ALA A 136 4.60 -12.90 -11.08
C ALA A 136 4.62 -11.83 -12.17
N GLN A 137 3.53 -11.68 -12.93
CA GLN A 137 3.41 -10.73 -14.04
C GLN A 137 3.66 -9.28 -13.60
N VAL A 138 3.04 -8.81 -12.51
CA VAL A 138 3.27 -7.44 -12.02
C VAL A 138 4.69 -7.25 -11.49
N THR A 139 5.29 -8.30 -10.94
CA THR A 139 6.70 -8.29 -10.49
C THR A 139 7.64 -8.14 -11.68
N GLU A 140 7.39 -8.87 -12.78
CA GLU A 140 8.13 -8.73 -14.05
C GLU A 140 8.03 -7.33 -14.64
N TYR A 141 6.89 -6.63 -14.45
CA TYR A 141 6.74 -5.23 -14.85
C TYR A 141 7.51 -4.24 -13.96
N GLY A 142 7.96 -4.68 -12.78
CA GLY A 142 8.70 -3.88 -11.81
C GLY A 142 7.89 -3.42 -10.59
N ALA A 143 6.65 -3.89 -10.43
CA ALA A 143 5.92 -3.71 -9.17
C ALA A 143 6.56 -4.56 -8.06
N ILE A 144 6.36 -4.13 -6.82
CA ILE A 144 6.77 -4.87 -5.63
C ILE A 144 5.52 -5.50 -5.02
N VAL A 145 5.40 -6.82 -5.10
CA VAL A 145 4.38 -7.57 -4.37
C VAL A 145 4.87 -7.79 -2.94
N ALA A 146 4.25 -7.12 -1.98
CA ALA A 146 4.62 -7.17 -0.57
C ALA A 146 3.43 -7.61 0.30
N PRO A 147 3.12 -8.91 0.38
CA PRO A 147 2.01 -9.41 1.18
C PRO A 147 2.15 -9.01 2.66
N PRO A 148 1.04 -8.80 3.40
CA PRO A 148 1.07 -8.33 4.78
C PRO A 148 1.45 -9.47 5.76
N VAL A 149 2.69 -9.96 5.67
CA VAL A 149 3.22 -11.03 6.52
C VAL A 149 3.92 -10.42 7.75
N PRO A 150 3.46 -10.70 8.98
CA PRO A 150 4.04 -10.15 10.21
C PRO A 150 5.49 -10.59 10.44
N ALA A 151 6.30 -9.69 11.00
CA ALA A 151 7.68 -9.96 11.40
C ALA A 151 7.74 -10.36 12.89
N PHE A 152 7.51 -11.64 13.21
CA PHE A 152 7.45 -12.09 14.61
C PHE A 152 8.80 -12.07 15.35
N TYR A 153 9.93 -11.99 14.64
CA TYR A 153 11.24 -11.78 15.26
C TYR A 153 11.32 -10.45 16.03
N LEU A 154 10.44 -9.49 15.73
CA LEU A 154 10.34 -8.23 16.47
C LEU A 154 9.54 -8.35 17.77
N ARG A 155 8.91 -9.50 18.04
CA ARG A 155 8.02 -9.72 19.19
C ARG A 155 7.01 -8.57 19.37
N PRO A 156 6.17 -8.29 18.36
CA PRO A 156 5.24 -7.16 18.41
C PRO A 156 4.28 -7.33 19.60
N PRO A 157 4.05 -6.28 20.42
CA PRO A 157 3.24 -6.38 21.63
C PRO A 157 1.74 -6.53 21.35
N ASP A 158 1.29 -6.06 20.19
CA ASP A 158 -0.13 -6.07 19.80
C ASP A 158 -0.31 -6.04 18.27
N ILE A 159 -1.58 -6.10 17.84
CA ILE A 159 -1.97 -6.03 16.43
C ILE A 159 -1.63 -4.67 15.82
N ALA A 160 -1.70 -3.58 16.61
CA ALA A 160 -1.41 -2.24 16.11
C ALA A 160 0.07 -2.11 15.70
N ALA A 161 0.99 -2.70 16.46
CA ALA A 161 2.41 -2.78 16.14
C ALA A 161 2.67 -3.61 14.87
N ILE A 162 1.92 -4.70 14.65
CA ILE A 162 2.00 -5.50 13.41
C ILE A 162 1.57 -4.66 12.21
N ILE A 163 0.41 -4.00 12.30
CA ILE A 163 -0.13 -3.14 11.23
C ILE A 163 0.87 -2.02 10.93
N ASP A 164 1.41 -1.39 11.97
CA ASP A 164 2.37 -0.30 11.84
C ASP A 164 3.65 -0.75 11.14
N GLN A 165 4.22 -1.89 11.54
CA GLN A 165 5.42 -2.43 10.93
C GLN A 165 5.21 -2.75 9.45
N ILE A 166 4.04 -3.30 9.06
CA ILE A 166 3.71 -3.57 7.66
C ILE A 166 3.57 -2.25 6.87
N ALA A 167 2.90 -1.25 7.43
CA ALA A 167 2.74 0.06 6.81
C ALA A 167 4.10 0.77 6.62
N LEU A 168 4.96 0.77 7.64
CA LEU A 168 6.31 1.33 7.57
C LEU A 168 7.17 0.61 6.53
N ARG A 169 7.07 -0.72 6.44
CA ARG A 169 7.76 -1.50 5.41
C ARG A 169 7.27 -1.15 4.00
N ALA A 170 5.96 -0.97 3.81
CA ALA A 170 5.38 -0.55 2.54
C ALA A 170 5.89 0.82 2.10
N ILE A 171 5.97 1.79 3.04
CA ILE A 171 6.53 3.13 2.79
C ILE A 171 8.03 3.04 2.47
N GLY A 172 8.78 2.24 3.23
CA GLY A 172 10.21 2.02 2.99
C GLY A 172 10.53 1.48 1.60
N LEU A 173 9.67 0.59 1.06
CA LEU A 173 9.82 0.04 -0.29
C LEU A 173 9.65 1.08 -1.42
N LEU A 174 9.05 2.24 -1.15
CA LEU A 174 9.05 3.36 -2.11
C LEU A 174 10.42 4.04 -2.21
N GLY A 175 11.32 3.87 -1.24
CA GLY A 175 12.67 4.42 -1.28
C GLY A 175 12.71 5.96 -1.19
N LEU A 176 11.81 6.57 -0.41
CA LEU A 176 11.61 8.02 -0.36
C LEU A 176 12.68 8.80 0.44
N GLY A 177 13.62 8.12 1.11
CA GLY A 177 14.60 8.77 2.00
C GLY A 177 13.96 9.48 3.19
N LEU A 178 12.91 8.88 3.76
CA LEU A 178 12.19 9.39 4.94
C LEU A 178 12.63 8.62 6.19
N ASP A 179 13.83 8.94 6.71
CA ASP A 179 14.43 8.22 7.84
C ASP A 179 13.57 8.27 9.11
N GLN A 180 12.71 9.29 9.24
CA GLN A 180 11.77 9.42 10.35
C GLN A 180 10.59 8.42 10.30
N ILE A 181 10.38 7.75 9.15
CA ILE A 181 9.32 6.75 8.93
C ILE A 181 10.00 5.49 8.40
N ALA A 182 10.85 4.90 9.24
CA ALA A 182 11.55 3.67 8.97
C ALA A 182 10.89 2.49 9.71
N PRO A 183 10.76 1.31 9.08
CA PRO A 183 10.36 0.10 9.80
C PRO A 183 11.44 -0.28 10.82
N LEU A 184 11.04 -0.99 11.88
CA LEU A 184 11.99 -1.59 12.80
C LEU A 184 12.92 -2.54 12.04
N ALA A 185 14.22 -2.32 12.18
CA ALA A 185 15.26 -3.12 11.54
C ALA A 185 15.70 -4.26 12.47
N TRP A 186 15.97 -5.42 11.88
CA TRP A 186 16.70 -6.47 12.56
C TRP A 186 18.16 -6.07 12.71
N GLN A 187 18.71 -6.13 13.93
CA GLN A 187 20.09 -5.74 14.23
C GLN A 187 21.07 -6.92 14.31
N GLY A 188 20.63 -8.13 13.96
CA GLY A 188 21.38 -9.36 14.25
C GLY A 188 21.03 -9.94 15.62
N GLU A 189 21.41 -11.19 15.86
CA GLU A 189 21.46 -11.72 17.22
C GLU A 189 22.66 -11.07 17.90
N MET A 190 22.45 -10.36 19.02
CA MET A 190 23.59 -10.02 19.86
C MET A 190 24.23 -11.35 20.31
N PRO A 191 25.57 -11.48 20.31
CA PRO A 191 26.20 -12.67 20.86
C PRO A 191 25.63 -12.88 22.25
N ALA A 192 25.17 -14.10 22.55
CA ALA A 192 24.87 -14.47 23.92
C ALA A 192 26.13 -14.13 24.72
N THR A 193 26.02 -13.17 25.64
CA THR A 193 27.07 -12.97 26.63
C THR A 193 27.23 -14.31 27.32
N ALA A 194 28.36 -14.97 27.07
CA ALA A 194 28.72 -16.19 27.76
C ALA A 194 28.85 -15.84 29.25
N GLY A 195 27.85 -16.22 30.04
CA GLY A 195 27.81 -16.03 31.49
C GLY A 195 26.43 -15.58 31.97
N GLU A 196 25.56 -16.52 32.32
CA GLU A 196 25.33 -17.04 33.70
C GLU A 196 24.25 -18.12 33.68
#